data_AF-A0A378Y6J8-F1
#
_entry.id   AF-A0A378Y6J8-F1
#
_cell.length_a   1.000
_cell.length_b   1.000
_cell.length_c   1.000
_cell.angle_alpha   90.00
_cell.angle_beta   90.00
_cell.angle_gamma   90.00
#
_symmetry.space_group_name_H-M   'P 1'
#
loop_
_entity.id
_entity.type
_entity.pdbx_description
1 polymer ?
#
loop_
_entity_poly.entity_id
_entity_poly.type
_entity_poly.pdbx_seq_one_letter_code
_entity_poly.pdbx_strand_id
1 'polypeptide(L)'
;MENAGFGADPVGWEWEVVLVSRVRVHGIPPAVQEALCRRAAMNGRSVDAEVCAILADAVLPCDQDVALGTLLAGLGCEIALTPDEIALITAPADSVPRPVGFDS
;
A
#
# COMPACT_ATOMS: atom_id res chain seq x y z
N MET A 1 31.55 33.16 11.94
CA MET A 1 32.23 32.20 11.05
C MET A 1 31.15 31.30 10.47
N GLU A 2 30.47 31.83 9.46
CA GLU A 2 29.62 31.07 8.55
C GLU A 2 30.51 30.27 7.60
N ASN A 3 30.09 29.08 7.23
CA ASN A 3 30.44 28.52 5.93
C ASN A 3 29.14 28.13 5.24
N ALA A 4 28.82 28.91 4.20
CA ALA A 4 27.80 28.66 3.21
C ALA A 4 28.16 27.44 2.35
N GLY A 5 27.13 26.78 1.84
CA GLY A 5 27.20 25.45 1.23
C GLY A 5 27.59 25.39 -0.26
N PHE A 6 27.53 24.16 -0.77
CA PHE A 6 27.27 23.77 -2.16
C PHE A 6 27.27 22.23 -2.19
N GLY A 7 26.42 21.50 -2.90
CA GLY A 7 25.42 21.90 -3.87
C GLY A 7 24.43 20.76 -4.08
N ALA A 8 23.27 21.15 -4.57
CA ALA A 8 22.44 20.28 -5.37
C ALA A 8 23.29 19.76 -6.54
N ASP A 9 23.30 18.44 -6.73
CA ASP A 9 23.27 17.92 -8.08
C ASP A 9 22.07 16.97 -8.23
N PRO A 10 21.35 17.05 -9.36
CA PRO A 10 20.05 16.48 -9.58
C PRO A 10 20.19 15.32 -10.55
N VAL A 11 20.46 14.12 -10.06
CA VAL A 11 20.43 12.94 -10.92
C VAL A 11 19.48 11.95 -10.29
N GLY A 12 18.34 11.84 -10.95
CA GLY A 12 17.19 11.05 -10.56
C GLY A 12 17.61 9.67 -10.11
N TRP A 13 17.17 9.33 -8.89
CA TRP A 13 16.88 7.95 -8.59
C TRP A 13 15.68 7.56 -9.44
N GLU A 14 15.97 7.20 -10.69
CA GLU A 14 15.09 6.42 -11.54
C GLU A 14 14.92 5.08 -10.84
N TRP A 15 13.89 4.97 -10.00
CA TRP A 15 13.36 3.68 -9.58
C TRP A 15 12.62 3.03 -10.76
N GLU A 16 13.17 3.10 -11.97
CA GLU A 16 12.76 2.26 -13.09
C GLU A 16 13.51 0.94 -13.01
N VAL A 17 13.22 0.20 -11.94
CA VAL A 17 13.21 -1.25 -12.04
C VAL A 17 11.96 -1.68 -11.32
N VAL A 18 11.10 -2.41 -12.01
CA VAL A 18 10.11 -3.28 -11.37
C VAL A 18 10.89 -4.37 -10.62
N LEU A 19 11.59 -3.99 -9.55
CA LEU A 19 12.44 -4.84 -8.74
C LEU A 19 11.57 -5.34 -7.59
N VAL A 20 10.99 -6.52 -7.80
CA VAL A 20 10.59 -7.38 -6.69
C VAL A 20 11.86 -7.59 -5.87
N SER A 21 12.02 -6.82 -4.79
CA SER A 21 13.23 -6.83 -3.98
C SER A 21 13.41 -8.24 -3.39
N ARG A 22 14.46 -8.95 -3.82
CA ARG A 22 14.73 -10.32 -3.38
C ARG A 22 15.46 -10.32 -2.04
N VAL A 23 14.80 -10.80 -1.00
CA VAL A 23 15.40 -10.95 0.33
C VAL A 23 15.99 -12.35 0.48
N ARG A 24 17.20 -12.46 1.06
CA ARG A 24 17.77 -13.74 1.51
C ARG A 24 17.76 -13.79 3.03
N VAL A 25 17.12 -14.82 3.56
CA VAL A 25 17.08 -15.10 4.99
C VAL A 25 18.04 -16.27 5.27
N HIS A 26 18.97 -16.07 6.20
CA HIS A 26 19.98 -17.05 6.58
C HIS A 26 19.70 -17.62 7.97
N GLY A 27 20.18 -18.84 8.24
CA GLY A 27 20.08 -19.45 9.57
C GLY A 27 18.69 -19.96 9.96
N ILE A 28 17.81 -20.21 8.99
CA ILE A 28 16.48 -20.77 9.26
C ILE A 28 16.63 -22.21 9.76
N PRO A 29 16.06 -22.57 10.93
CA PRO A 29 16.08 -23.94 11.42
C PRO A 29 15.39 -24.90 10.43
N PRO A 30 15.87 -26.15 10.26
CA PRO A 30 15.32 -27.09 9.29
C PRO A 30 13.83 -27.39 9.53
N ALA A 31 13.40 -27.43 10.79
CA ALA A 31 11.99 -27.60 11.16
C ALA A 31 11.10 -26.47 10.64
N VAL A 32 11.61 -25.23 10.63
CA VAL A 32 10.89 -24.06 10.10
C VAL A 32 10.81 -24.14 8.57
N GLN A 33 11.89 -24.56 7.91
CA GLN A 33 11.88 -24.77 6.46
C GLN A 33 10.86 -25.86 6.05
N GLU A 34 10.82 -26.98 6.77
CA GLU A 34 9.86 -28.06 6.51
C GLU A 34 8.42 -27.61 6.74
N ALA A 35 8.15 -26.90 7.85
CA ALA A 35 6.84 -26.33 8.13
C ALA A 35 6.40 -25.33 7.05
N LEU A 36 7.32 -24.49 6.58
CA LEU A 36 7.07 -23.52 5.51
C LEU A 36 6.74 -24.22 4.18
N CYS A 37 7.51 -25.24 3.79
CA CYS A 37 7.24 -26.04 2.59
C CYS A 37 5.86 -26.72 2.67
N ARG A 38 5.52 -27.29 3.84
CA ARG A 38 4.22 -27.93 4.06
C ARG A 38 3.08 -26.92 3.94
N ARG A 39 3.21 -25.75 4.56
CA ARG A 39 2.22 -24.66 4.49
C ARG A 39 2.04 -24.16 3.05
N ALA A 40 3.13 -23.95 2.31
CA ALA A 40 3.07 -23.55 0.91
C ALA A 40 2.33 -24.59 0.04
N ALA A 41 2.60 -25.88 0.25
CA ALA A 41 1.90 -26.97 -0.44
C ALA A 41 0.40 -26.99 -0.11
N MET A 42 0.04 -26.80 1.16
CA MET A 42 -1.37 -26.72 1.60
C MET A 42 -2.12 -25.54 0.95
N ASN A 43 -1.43 -24.41 0.74
CA ASN A 43 -1.99 -23.23 0.10
C ASN A 43 -1.89 -23.23 -1.43
N GLY A 44 -1.31 -24.28 -2.04
CA GLY A 44 -1.11 -24.37 -3.50
C GLY A 44 -0.14 -23.32 -4.05
N ARG A 45 0.82 -22.84 -3.24
CA ARG A 45 1.76 -21.77 -3.56
C ARG A 45 3.20 -22.27 -3.60
N SER A 46 4.08 -21.53 -4.26
CA SER A 46 5.52 -21.72 -4.10
C SER A 46 5.97 -21.25 -2.71
N VAL A 47 7.11 -21.73 -2.24
CA VAL A 47 7.68 -21.32 -0.93
C VAL A 47 7.92 -19.82 -0.88
N ASP A 48 8.44 -19.23 -1.97
CA ASP A 48 8.70 -17.80 -2.08
C ASP A 48 7.39 -16.99 -2.01
N ALA A 49 6.36 -17.43 -2.72
CA ALA A 49 5.03 -16.80 -2.67
C ALA A 49 4.40 -16.90 -1.27
N GLU A 50 4.62 -18.01 -0.56
CA GLU A 50 4.15 -18.18 0.81
C GLU A 50 4.89 -17.25 1.79
N VAL A 51 6.21 -17.09 1.64
CA VAL A 51 6.99 -16.12 2.43
C VAL A 51 6.49 -14.70 2.21
N CYS A 52 6.29 -14.31 0.95
CA CYS A 52 5.75 -13.00 0.61
C CYS A 52 4.35 -12.80 1.21
N ALA A 53 3.49 -13.81 1.18
CA ALA A 53 2.17 -13.73 1.79
C ALA A 53 2.21 -13.58 3.31
N ILE A 54 3.11 -14.31 3.99
CA ILE A 54 3.32 -14.18 5.44
C ILE A 54 3.82 -12.78 5.80
N LEU A 55 4.77 -12.25 5.02
CA LEU A 55 5.29 -10.90 5.24
C LEU A 55 4.21 -9.84 4.99
N ALA A 56 3.41 -9.99 3.94
CA ALA A 56 2.30 -9.10 3.66
C ALA A 56 1.28 -9.10 4.80
N ASP A 57 0.85 -10.27 5.25
CA ASP A 57 -0.10 -10.41 6.36
C ASP A 57 0.45 -9.86 7.69
N ALA A 58 1.74 -10.03 7.96
CA ALA A 58 2.36 -9.58 9.19
C ALA A 58 2.69 -8.08 9.23
N VAL A 59 2.91 -7.45 8.07
CA VAL A 59 3.41 -6.07 7.97
C VAL A 59 2.36 -5.09 7.47
N LEU A 60 1.41 -5.54 6.64
CA LEU A 60 0.30 -4.71 6.23
C LEU A 60 -0.68 -4.58 7.40
N PRO A 61 -1.16 -3.37 7.72
CA PRO A 61 -2.19 -3.21 8.73
C PRO A 61 -3.43 -4.02 8.34
N CYS A 62 -3.91 -4.90 9.24
CA CYS A 62 -5.19 -5.61 9.07
C CYS A 62 -6.37 -4.65 8.88
N ASP A 63 -6.24 -3.43 9.42
CA ASP A 63 -7.17 -2.33 9.25
C ASP A 63 -6.78 -1.49 8.03
N GLN A 64 -6.71 -2.10 6.84
CA GLN A 64 -6.98 -1.30 5.66
C GLN A 64 -8.48 -1.07 5.66
N ASP A 65 -8.88 0.04 6.27
CA ASP A 65 -10.10 0.76 5.93
C ASP A 65 -10.32 0.53 4.45
N VAL A 66 -11.41 -0.16 4.10
CA VAL A 66 -11.87 -0.29 2.73
C VAL A 66 -11.63 1.06 2.10
N ALA A 67 -10.69 1.13 1.14
CA ALA A 67 -10.23 2.41 0.63
C ALA A 67 -11.43 3.04 -0.08
N LEU A 68 -12.24 3.79 0.67
CA LEU A 68 -13.55 4.25 0.25
C LEU A 68 -13.38 5.14 -0.98
N GLY A 69 -12.27 5.88 -1.03
CA GLY A 69 -11.83 6.60 -2.22
C GLY A 69 -11.62 5.71 -3.44
N THR A 70 -11.02 4.52 -3.30
CA THR A 70 -10.83 3.56 -4.41
C THR A 70 -12.15 2.95 -4.86
N LEU A 71 -13.05 2.59 -3.94
CA LEU A 71 -14.38 2.10 -4.30
C LEU A 71 -15.23 3.18 -4.98
N LEU A 72 -15.24 4.40 -4.43
CA LEU A 72 -15.96 5.54 -5.01
C LEU A 72 -15.39 5.92 -6.38
N ALA A 73 -14.06 5.86 -6.56
CA ALA A 73 -13.46 6.07 -7.87
C ALA A 73 -13.89 5.00 -8.89
N GLY A 74 -13.98 3.73 -8.46
CA GLY A 74 -14.51 2.65 -9.31
C GLY A 74 -15.95 2.91 -9.75
N LEU A 75 -16.83 3.30 -8.82
CA LEU A 75 -18.23 3.63 -9.13
C LEU A 75 -18.35 4.87 -10.04
N GLY A 76 -17.55 5.91 -9.82
CA GLY A 76 -17.53 7.10 -10.67
C GLY A 76 -17.15 6.80 -12.12
N CYS A 77 -16.23 5.85 -12.33
CA CYS A 77 -15.86 5.36 -13.66
C CYS A 77 -16.99 4.55 -14.34
N GLU A 78 -17.71 3.71 -13.59
CA GLU A 78 -18.84 2.93 -14.14
C GLU A 78 -20.06 3.80 -14.48
N ILE A 79 -20.34 4.81 -13.66
CA ILE A 79 -21.52 5.69 -13.80
C ILE A 79 -21.25 6.84 -14.79
N ALA A 80 -19.99 7.05 -15.18
CA ALA A 80 -19.55 8.09 -16.12
C ALA A 80 -20.12 9.48 -15.79
N LEU A 81 -19.84 9.95 -14.56
CA LEU A 81 -20.31 11.23 -14.07
C LEU A 81 -19.95 12.37 -15.03
N THR A 82 -20.94 13.20 -15.33
CA THR A 82 -20.74 14.38 -16.15
C THR A 82 -19.96 15.45 -15.38
N PRO A 83 -19.26 16.37 -16.07
CA PRO A 83 -18.51 17.45 -15.41
C PRO A 83 -19.35 18.29 -14.44
N ASP A 84 -20.62 18.50 -14.74
CA ASP A 84 -21.56 19.25 -13.88
C ASP A 84 -21.87 18.49 -12.59
N GLU A 85 -22.01 17.15 -12.66
CA GLU A 85 -22.22 16.31 -11.48
C GLU A 85 -20.96 16.24 -10.60
N ILE A 86 -19.78 16.19 -11.21
CA ILE A 86 -18.50 16.28 -10.49
C ILE A 86 -18.37 17.64 -9.78
N ALA A 87 -18.80 18.72 -10.43
CA ALA A 87 -18.78 20.06 -9.84
C ALA A 87 -19.68 20.18 -8.61
N LEU A 88 -20.84 19.49 -8.59
CA LEU A 88 -21.73 19.46 -7.42
C LEU A 88 -21.10 18.76 -6.22
N ILE A 89 -20.32 17.69 -6.44
CA ILE A 89 -19.68 16.91 -5.37
C ILE A 89 -18.41 17.59 -4.87
N THR A 90 -17.68 18.27 -5.76
CA THR A 90 -16.41 18.94 -5.46
C THR A 90 -16.61 20.39 -4.99
N ALA A 91 -17.85 20.88 -5.03
CA ALA A 91 -18.18 22.21 -4.55
C ALA A 91 -17.73 22.35 -3.08
N PRO A 92 -16.98 23.41 -2.74
CA PRO A 92 -16.61 23.65 -1.35
C PRO A 92 -17.89 23.80 -0.53
N ALA A 93 -18.00 23.03 0.54
CA ALA A 93 -19.14 23.15 1.43
C ALA A 93 -19.17 24.56 2.04
N ASP A 94 -20.28 25.28 1.91
CA ASP A 94 -20.50 26.60 2.52
C ASP A 94 -20.50 26.55 4.07
N SER A 95 -20.39 25.37 4.65
CA SER A 95 -20.49 25.13 6.09
C SER A 95 -19.21 24.50 6.63
N VAL A 96 -18.74 25.04 7.75
CA VAL A 96 -17.60 24.49 8.48
C VAL A 96 -17.94 23.06 8.89
N PRO A 97 -17.10 22.06 8.58
CA PRO A 97 -17.37 20.68 8.95
C PRO A 97 -17.55 20.57 10.47
N ARG A 98 -18.73 20.09 10.88
CA ARG A 98 -19.04 19.84 12.29
C ARG A 98 -18.20 18.65 12.78
N PRO A 99 -17.57 18.74 13.97
CA PRO A 99 -16.85 17.60 14.53
C PRO A 99 -17.83 16.45 14.74
N VAL A 100 -17.53 15.31 14.13
CA VAL A 100 -18.21 14.04 14.35
C VAL A 100 -17.52 13.34 15.51
N GLY A 101 -18.23 13.16 16.62
CA GLY A 101 -17.74 12.38 17.75
C GLY A 101 -17.89 10.90 17.44
N PHE A 102 -16.79 10.15 17.49
CA PHE A 102 -16.81 8.69 17.51
C PHE A 102 -16.77 8.25 18.96
N ASP A 103 -17.90 8.32 19.67
CA ASP A 103 -17.98 7.70 20.99
C ASP A 103 -17.82 6.18 20.81
N SER A 104 -16.81 5.62 21.47
CA SER A 104 -16.51 4.18 21.57
C SER A 104 -16.80 3.69 22.98
#